data_AF-A0A7C4B620-F1
#
_entry.id   AF-A0A7C4B620-F1
#
_cell.length_a   1.000
_cell.length_b   1.000
_cell.length_c   1.000
_cell.angle_alpha   90.00
_cell.angle_beta   90.00
_cell.angle_gamma   90.00
#
_symmetry.space_group_name_H-M   'P 1'
#
loop_
_entity.id
_entity.type
_entity.pdbx_description
1 polymer ?
#
loop_
_entity_poly.entity_id
_entity_poly.type
_entity_poly.pdbx_seq_one_letter_code
_entity_poly.pdbx_strand_id
1 'polypeptide(L)'
;MINKLLLITALLATITLVYFIDQDLRVLEAEIKEFNNIKSNLSTLISEVNSLREKINETNEKYARMMEAYYIKLWLISRDIKPLNIGNNVNTVTILVFYNDVLYPDHNKTSLEKYFEGRDLEGINVTYLQIYSPPNFNILKEILSKTYQTRPYMQYEYVVFLNRNETLVLDLNIIISDSEVYKKCLKYFMLTA
;
A
#
# COMPACT_ATOMS: atom_id res chain seq x y z
N MET A 1 -68.34 -65.05 6.99
CA MET A 1 -68.23 -63.58 7.24
C MET A 1 -66.91 -63.19 7.91
N ILE A 2 -66.36 -63.99 8.84
CA ILE A 2 -65.13 -63.67 9.62
C ILE A 2 -63.88 -63.41 8.74
N ASN A 3 -63.62 -64.22 7.70
CA ASN A 3 -62.44 -64.01 6.82
C ASN A 3 -62.46 -62.70 6.01
N LYS A 4 -63.65 -62.18 5.65
CA LYS A 4 -63.76 -60.90 4.93
C LYS A 4 -63.48 -59.71 5.85
N LEU A 5 -63.89 -59.81 7.12
CA LEU A 5 -63.67 -58.76 8.11
C LEU A 5 -62.18 -58.62 8.46
N LEU A 6 -61.47 -59.75 8.63
CA LEU A 6 -60.02 -59.81 8.84
C LEU A 6 -59.21 -59.20 7.69
N LEU A 7 -59.63 -59.47 6.45
CA LEU A 7 -59.00 -58.88 5.26
C LEU A 7 -59.21 -57.36 5.19
N ILE A 8 -60.40 -56.88 5.52
CA ILE A 8 -60.71 -55.43 5.52
C ILE A 8 -59.92 -54.71 6.61
N THR A 9 -59.81 -55.27 7.82
CA THR A 9 -59.03 -54.65 8.91
C THR A 9 -57.53 -54.65 8.62
N ALA A 10 -56.98 -55.73 8.08
CA ALA A 10 -55.58 -55.76 7.65
C ALA A 10 -55.30 -54.73 6.55
N LEU A 11 -56.19 -54.61 5.56
CA LEU A 11 -56.06 -53.62 4.49
C LEU A 11 -56.09 -52.18 5.04
N LEU A 12 -57.03 -51.88 5.93
CA LEU A 12 -57.13 -50.57 6.61
C LEU A 12 -55.88 -50.24 7.44
N ALA A 13 -55.34 -51.22 8.16
CA ALA A 13 -54.09 -51.02 8.92
C ALA A 13 -52.91 -50.71 7.99
N THR A 14 -52.83 -51.39 6.84
CA THR A 14 -51.75 -51.19 5.86
C THR A 14 -51.85 -49.82 5.19
N ILE A 15 -53.06 -49.40 4.80
CA ILE A 15 -53.31 -48.06 4.22
C ILE A 15 -52.95 -46.96 5.23
N THR A 16 -53.36 -47.14 6.49
CA THR A 16 -53.05 -46.19 7.57
C THR A 16 -51.54 -46.09 7.79
N LEU A 17 -50.82 -47.21 7.78
CA LEU A 17 -49.36 -47.22 7.92
C LEU A 17 -48.67 -46.48 6.76
N VAL A 18 -49.08 -46.77 5.52
CA VAL A 18 -48.54 -46.10 4.32
C VAL A 18 -48.81 -44.59 4.36
N TYR A 19 -49.99 -44.17 4.84
CA TYR A 19 -50.34 -42.76 4.99
C TYR A 19 -49.42 -42.05 6.01
N PHE A 20 -49.13 -42.67 7.16
CA PHE A 20 -48.20 -42.09 8.14
C PHE A 20 -46.78 -41.99 7.60
N ILE A 21 -46.30 -43.02 6.89
CA ILE A 21 -44.96 -42.98 6.26
C ILE A 21 -44.88 -41.87 5.21
N ASP A 22 -45.92 -41.65 4.40
CA ASP A 22 -45.96 -40.54 3.42
C ASP A 22 -45.94 -39.17 4.10
N GLN A 23 -46.66 -39.01 5.23
CA GLN A 23 -46.60 -37.78 6.02
C GLN A 23 -45.19 -37.53 6.58
N ASP A 24 -44.58 -38.54 7.19
CA ASP A 24 -43.23 -38.44 7.75
C ASP A 24 -42.21 -38.09 6.65
N LEU A 25 -42.35 -38.68 5.45
CA LEU A 25 -41.47 -38.40 4.32
C LEU A 25 -41.57 -36.95 3.87
N ARG A 26 -42.78 -36.39 3.78
CA ARG A 26 -42.99 -34.98 3.41
C ARG A 26 -42.43 -34.00 4.43
N VAL A 27 -42.52 -34.34 5.72
CA VAL A 27 -41.89 -33.53 6.79
C VAL A 27 -40.37 -33.56 6.61
N LEU A 28 -39.79 -34.74 6.39
CA LEU A 28 -38.35 -34.88 6.18
C LEU A 28 -37.86 -34.12 4.93
N GLU A 29 -38.61 -34.16 3.84
CA GLU A 29 -38.30 -33.40 2.62
C GLU A 29 -38.32 -31.88 2.86
N ALA A 30 -39.27 -31.39 3.66
CA ALA A 30 -39.34 -29.99 4.05
C ALA A 30 -38.14 -29.58 4.90
N GLU A 31 -37.75 -30.40 5.88
CA GLU A 31 -36.55 -30.18 6.71
C GLU A 31 -35.27 -30.17 5.88
N ILE A 32 -35.11 -31.12 4.95
CA ILE A 32 -33.95 -31.17 4.04
C ILE A 32 -33.86 -29.90 3.19
N LYS A 33 -35.00 -29.40 2.69
CA LYS A 33 -35.04 -28.15 1.93
C LYS A 33 -34.62 -26.95 2.78
N GLU A 34 -35.06 -26.91 4.02
CA GLU A 34 -34.67 -25.87 4.98
C GLU A 34 -33.17 -25.93 5.30
N PHE A 35 -32.63 -27.12 5.59
CA PHE A 35 -31.19 -27.29 5.83
C PHE A 35 -30.34 -26.91 4.63
N ASN A 36 -30.78 -27.21 3.41
CA ASN A 36 -30.08 -26.77 2.19
C ASN A 36 -30.08 -25.25 2.05
N ASN A 37 -31.19 -24.58 2.39
CA ASN A 37 -31.26 -23.12 2.40
C ASN A 37 -30.33 -22.51 3.45
N ILE A 38 -30.31 -23.07 4.68
CA ILE A 38 -29.39 -22.65 5.74
C ILE A 38 -27.93 -22.83 5.29
N LYS A 39 -27.58 -23.98 4.69
CA LYS A 39 -26.24 -24.25 4.17
C LYS A 39 -25.83 -23.24 3.09
N SER A 40 -26.75 -22.88 2.20
CA SER A 40 -26.52 -21.86 1.17
C SER A 40 -26.24 -20.49 1.81
N ASN A 41 -27.08 -20.05 2.75
CA ASN A 41 -26.90 -18.78 3.44
C ASN A 41 -25.60 -18.73 4.25
N LEU A 42 -25.23 -19.82 4.91
CA LEU A 42 -23.97 -19.93 5.65
C LEU A 42 -22.77 -19.81 4.71
N SER A 43 -22.85 -20.40 3.51
CA SER A 43 -21.78 -20.31 2.50
C SER A 43 -21.59 -18.86 2.03
N THR A 44 -22.68 -18.12 1.81
CA THR A 44 -22.64 -16.68 1.49
C THR A 44 -22.00 -15.88 2.63
N LEU A 45 -22.43 -16.11 3.88
CA LEU A 45 -21.90 -15.42 5.04
C LEU A 45 -20.39 -15.66 5.22
N ILE A 46 -19.92 -16.90 5.00
CA ILE A 46 -18.48 -17.22 5.05
C ILE A 46 -17.72 -16.42 3.98
N SER A 47 -18.26 -16.32 2.76
CA SER A 47 -17.64 -15.54 1.69
C SER A 47 -17.56 -14.04 2.06
N GLU A 48 -18.61 -13.49 2.65
CA GLU A 48 -18.63 -12.09 3.10
C GLU A 48 -17.63 -11.84 4.22
N VAL A 49 -17.54 -12.73 5.21
CA VAL A 49 -16.57 -12.65 6.30
C VAL A 49 -15.14 -12.71 5.78
N ASN A 50 -14.85 -13.57 4.79
CA ASN A 50 -13.52 -13.64 4.18
C ASN A 50 -13.17 -12.34 3.43
N SER A 51 -14.12 -11.77 2.67
CA SER A 51 -13.90 -10.49 2.00
C SER A 51 -13.68 -9.34 2.99
N LEU A 52 -14.42 -9.31 4.11
CA LEU A 52 -14.21 -8.33 5.17
C LEU A 52 -12.84 -8.50 5.83
N ARG A 53 -12.40 -9.74 6.05
CA ARG A 53 -11.06 -10.03 6.60
C ARG A 53 -9.96 -9.52 5.70
N GLU A 54 -10.07 -9.74 4.39
CA GLU A 54 -9.11 -9.21 3.41
C GLU A 54 -9.05 -7.67 3.46
N LYS A 55 -10.20 -6.99 3.43
CA LYS A 55 -10.27 -5.53 3.56
C LYS A 55 -9.66 -5.00 4.86
N ILE A 56 -9.88 -5.70 5.98
CA ILE A 56 -9.27 -5.36 7.27
C ILE A 56 -7.75 -5.48 7.20
N ASN A 57 -7.24 -6.56 6.60
CA ASN A 57 -5.80 -6.76 6.42
C ASN A 57 -5.18 -5.66 5.56
N GLU A 58 -5.77 -5.35 4.40
CA GLU A 58 -5.32 -4.26 3.51
C GLU A 58 -5.33 -2.90 4.23
N THR A 59 -6.38 -2.64 5.02
CA THR A 59 -6.51 -1.40 5.80
C THR A 59 -5.44 -1.32 6.90
N ASN A 60 -5.17 -2.43 7.59
CA ASN A 60 -4.13 -2.50 8.62
C ASN A 60 -2.73 -2.29 8.03
N GLU A 61 -2.43 -2.88 6.88
CA GLU A 61 -1.17 -2.66 6.16
C GLU A 61 -1.02 -1.21 5.72
N LYS A 62 -2.09 -0.61 5.18
CA LYS A 62 -2.11 0.82 4.84
C LYS A 62 -1.87 1.69 6.07
N TYR A 63 -2.55 1.41 7.19
CA TYR A 63 -2.38 2.14 8.44
C TYR A 63 -0.94 2.04 8.98
N ALA A 64 -0.36 0.84 8.99
CA ALA A 64 1.02 0.62 9.42
C ALA A 64 2.02 1.43 8.58
N ARG A 65 1.87 1.41 7.25
CA ARG A 65 2.70 2.23 6.34
C ARG A 65 2.55 3.73 6.60
N MET A 66 1.33 4.22 6.80
CA MET A 66 1.07 5.63 7.08
C MET A 66 1.65 6.06 8.44
N MET A 67 1.53 5.22 9.46
CA MET A 67 2.11 5.46 10.78
C MET A 67 3.64 5.51 10.71
N GLU A 68 4.25 4.60 9.97
CA GLU A 68 5.69 4.60 9.76
C GLU A 68 6.16 5.88 9.03
N ALA A 69 5.49 6.27 7.94
CA ALA A 69 5.77 7.50 7.23
C ALA A 69 5.64 8.72 8.16
N TYR A 70 4.61 8.76 9.00
CA TYR A 70 4.40 9.82 9.98
C TYR A 70 5.54 9.93 11.00
N TYR A 71 5.99 8.81 11.58
CA TYR A 71 7.12 8.83 12.51
C TYR A 71 8.42 9.27 11.85
N ILE A 72 8.67 8.86 10.60
CA ILE A 72 9.83 9.34 9.85
C ILE A 72 9.71 10.85 9.57
N LYS A 73 8.52 11.34 9.19
CA LYS A 73 8.28 12.77 8.98
C LYS A 73 8.57 13.59 10.23
N LEU A 74 8.10 13.15 11.40
CA LEU A 74 8.41 13.80 12.68
C LEU A 74 9.91 13.82 12.97
N TRP A 75 10.59 12.71 12.70
CA TRP A 75 12.04 12.61 12.87
C TRP A 75 12.80 13.57 11.94
N LEU A 76 12.36 13.72 10.68
CA LEU A 76 12.93 14.69 9.73
C LEU A 76 12.69 16.13 10.18
N ILE A 77 11.46 16.45 10.60
CA ILE A 77 11.10 17.79 11.09
C ILE A 77 11.93 18.18 12.32
N SER A 78 12.22 17.23 13.22
CA SER A 78 13.08 17.47 14.40
C SER A 78 14.52 17.86 14.06
N ARG A 79 14.93 17.68 12.80
CA ARG A 79 16.24 18.06 12.24
C ARG A 79 16.14 19.22 11.25
N ASP A 80 15.04 19.96 11.29
CA ASP A 80 14.72 21.04 10.35
C ASP A 80 14.64 20.60 8.87
N ILE A 81 14.48 19.30 8.61
CA ILE A 81 14.26 18.74 7.28
C ILE A 81 12.76 18.63 7.05
N LYS A 82 12.22 19.43 6.14
CA LYS A 82 10.76 19.56 5.94
C LYS A 82 10.39 19.23 4.49
N PRO A 83 9.87 18.01 4.22
CA PRO A 83 9.20 17.72 2.96
C PRO A 83 7.99 18.63 2.79
N LEU A 84 7.77 19.14 1.59
CA LEU A 84 6.70 20.07 1.27
C LEU A 84 5.75 19.46 0.26
N ASN A 85 4.44 19.68 0.47
CA ASN A 85 3.37 19.23 -0.42
C ASN A 85 3.31 20.10 -1.67
N ILE A 86 4.29 19.93 -2.56
CA ILE A 86 4.36 20.59 -3.85
C ILE A 86 4.05 19.49 -4.86
N GLY A 87 2.82 19.46 -5.38
CA GLY A 87 2.41 18.45 -6.33
C GLY A 87 3.35 18.41 -7.54
N ASN A 88 3.85 17.22 -7.88
CA ASN A 88 4.79 17.01 -8.97
C ASN A 88 4.20 16.06 -10.01
N ASN A 89 4.60 16.24 -11.27
CA ASN A 89 4.25 15.34 -12.37
C ASN A 89 5.22 14.14 -12.44
N VAL A 90 5.41 13.44 -11.32
CA VAL A 90 6.16 12.17 -11.27
C VAL A 90 5.26 11.07 -10.72
N ASN A 91 5.24 9.92 -11.40
CA ASN A 91 4.39 8.78 -11.02
C ASN A 91 5.08 7.83 -10.04
N THR A 92 6.40 7.98 -9.86
CA THR A 92 7.23 7.17 -8.98
C THR A 92 8.17 8.06 -8.19
N VAL A 93 8.80 7.51 -7.15
CA VAL A 93 9.88 8.20 -6.46
C VAL A 93 11.00 8.48 -7.45
N THR A 94 11.39 9.75 -7.52
CA THR A 94 12.47 10.25 -8.37
C THR A 94 13.45 11.03 -7.50
N ILE A 95 14.74 10.78 -7.70
CA ILE A 95 15.81 11.47 -7.01
C ILE A 95 16.63 12.25 -8.04
N LEU A 96 16.73 13.56 -7.87
CA LEU A 96 17.59 14.42 -8.68
C LEU A 96 18.81 14.80 -7.85
N VAL A 97 20.00 14.48 -8.35
CA VAL A 97 21.27 14.85 -7.75
C VAL A 97 21.88 15.96 -8.57
N PHE A 98 21.79 17.18 -8.06
CA PHE A 98 22.45 18.34 -8.64
C PHE A 98 23.89 18.41 -8.11
N TYR A 99 24.87 18.22 -8.97
CA TYR A 99 26.29 18.16 -8.59
C TYR A 99 27.11 19.27 -9.25
N ASN A 100 28.27 19.57 -8.66
CA ASN A 100 29.22 20.57 -9.16
C ASN A 100 30.45 19.87 -9.78
N ASP A 101 30.55 19.84 -11.11
CA ASP A 101 31.64 19.18 -11.85
C ASP A 101 32.96 19.95 -11.83
N VAL A 102 32.92 21.26 -11.55
CA VAL A 102 34.13 22.08 -11.41
C VAL A 102 34.89 21.71 -10.13
N LEU A 103 34.17 21.40 -9.05
CA LEU A 103 34.74 20.93 -7.78
C LEU A 103 34.98 19.42 -7.76
N TYR A 104 34.13 18.65 -8.45
CA TYR A 104 34.17 17.19 -8.50
C TYR A 104 34.02 16.67 -9.93
N PRO A 105 35.12 16.67 -10.72
CA PRO A 105 35.10 16.21 -12.12
C PRO A 105 34.77 14.71 -12.23
N ASP A 106 35.02 13.94 -11.17
CA ASP A 106 34.51 12.58 -11.02
C ASP A 106 33.27 12.62 -10.11
N HIS A 107 32.08 12.37 -10.67
CA HIS A 107 30.80 12.30 -9.93
C HIS A 107 30.80 11.32 -8.74
N ASN A 108 31.84 10.51 -8.61
CA ASN A 108 32.09 9.60 -7.50
C ASN A 108 32.04 10.28 -6.13
N LYS A 109 32.26 11.59 -6.01
CA LYS A 109 32.13 12.26 -4.69
C LYS A 109 30.69 12.48 -4.24
N THR A 110 29.80 12.79 -5.18
CA THR A 110 28.38 13.08 -4.99
C THR A 110 27.46 11.87 -5.26
N SER A 111 28.04 10.71 -5.61
CA SER A 111 27.28 9.50 -5.88
C SER A 111 26.46 9.08 -4.65
N LEU A 112 25.16 8.94 -4.85
CA LEU A 112 24.24 8.42 -3.84
C LEU A 112 24.55 6.97 -3.47
N GLU A 113 25.28 6.24 -4.31
CA GLU A 113 25.73 4.86 -4.07
C GLU A 113 26.66 4.75 -2.85
N LYS A 114 27.20 5.87 -2.34
CA LYS A 114 27.92 5.90 -1.06
C LYS A 114 27.01 5.79 0.16
N TYR A 115 25.76 6.21 0.02
CA TYR A 115 24.79 6.31 1.09
C TYR A 115 23.74 5.21 1.04
N PHE A 116 23.60 4.58 -0.13
CA PHE A 116 22.61 3.55 -0.42
C PHE A 116 23.28 2.29 -0.94
N GLU A 117 22.78 1.13 -0.51
CA GLU A 117 23.11 -0.13 -1.16
C GLU A 117 22.41 -0.20 -2.52
N GLY A 118 22.95 -0.93 -3.50
CA GLY A 118 22.35 -1.00 -4.84
C GLY A 118 20.88 -1.45 -4.86
N ARG A 119 20.47 -2.26 -3.87
CA ARG A 119 19.08 -2.68 -3.66
C ARG A 119 18.17 -1.58 -3.12
N ASP A 120 18.72 -0.61 -2.40
CA ASP A 120 17.93 0.47 -1.80
C ASP A 120 17.38 1.40 -2.90
N LEU A 121 18.06 1.45 -4.06
CA LEU A 121 17.71 2.29 -5.21
C LEU A 121 17.00 1.50 -6.33
N GLU A 122 16.71 0.21 -6.14
CA GLU A 122 16.06 -0.60 -7.16
C GLU A 122 14.65 -0.07 -7.48
N GLY A 123 14.38 0.19 -8.76
CA GLY A 123 13.09 0.75 -9.21
C GLY A 123 12.92 2.26 -8.95
N ILE A 124 13.92 2.94 -8.42
CA ILE A 124 13.92 4.40 -8.21
C ILE A 124 14.66 5.08 -9.36
N ASN A 125 14.07 6.13 -9.91
CA ASN A 125 14.72 6.92 -10.96
C ASN A 125 15.71 7.91 -10.33
N VAL A 126 17.00 7.63 -10.41
CA VAL A 126 18.08 8.53 -9.94
C VAL A 126 18.71 9.22 -11.13
N THR A 127 18.60 10.55 -11.19
CA THR A 127 19.18 11.36 -12.27
C THR A 127 20.22 12.32 -11.73
N TYR A 128 21.43 12.27 -12.30
CA TYR A 128 22.53 13.17 -11.97
C TYR A 128 22.54 14.35 -12.95
N LEU A 129 22.43 15.57 -12.42
CA LEU A 129 22.32 16.81 -13.19
C LEU A 129 23.44 17.78 -12.82
N GLN A 130 24.25 18.17 -13.81
CA GLN A 130 25.29 19.17 -13.61
C GLN A 130 24.68 20.55 -13.33
N ILE A 131 25.11 21.21 -12.25
CA ILE A 131 24.57 22.50 -11.80
C ILE A 131 24.93 23.67 -12.72
N TYR A 132 26.10 23.65 -13.36
CA TYR A 132 26.52 24.73 -14.27
C TYR A 132 25.83 24.69 -15.64
N SER A 133 25.09 23.62 -15.93
CA SER A 133 24.24 23.55 -17.12
C SER A 133 23.03 24.48 -16.94
N PRO A 134 22.85 25.53 -17.79
CA PRO A 134 21.73 26.46 -17.68
C PRO A 134 20.33 25.82 -17.55
N PRO A 135 19.96 24.79 -18.32
CA PRO A 135 18.66 24.14 -18.14
C PRO A 135 18.52 23.47 -16.77
N ASN A 136 19.56 22.77 -16.29
CA ASN A 136 19.52 22.10 -15.00
C ASN A 136 19.45 23.09 -13.84
N PHE A 137 20.21 24.19 -13.91
CA PHE A 137 20.16 25.26 -12.91
C PHE A 137 18.77 25.89 -12.83
N ASN A 138 18.10 26.07 -13.98
CA ASN A 138 16.73 26.59 -14.01
C ASN A 138 15.74 25.63 -13.35
N ILE A 139 15.88 24.31 -13.55
CA ILE A 139 15.07 23.30 -12.84
C ILE A 139 15.27 23.41 -11.33
N LEU A 140 16.53 23.43 -10.86
CA LEU A 140 16.86 23.57 -9.45
C LEU A 140 16.28 24.86 -8.85
N LYS A 141 16.39 25.97 -9.57
CA LYS A 141 15.85 27.27 -9.16
C LYS A 141 14.33 27.23 -9.04
N GLU A 142 13.64 26.61 -9.99
CA GLU A 142 12.20 26.42 -9.94
C GLU A 142 11.81 25.62 -8.69
N ILE A 143 12.48 24.49 -8.43
CA ILE A 143 12.22 23.65 -7.26
C ILE A 143 12.45 24.44 -5.97
N LEU A 144 13.62 25.09 -5.81
CA LEU A 144 13.96 25.84 -4.60
C LEU A 144 13.02 27.04 -4.36
N SER A 145 12.57 27.70 -5.43
CA SER A 145 11.60 28.79 -5.32
C SER A 145 10.27 28.35 -4.72
N LYS A 146 9.90 27.07 -4.90
CA LYS A 146 8.68 26.49 -4.34
C LYS A 146 8.89 25.97 -2.92
N THR A 147 10.13 25.67 -2.51
CA THR A 147 10.44 25.06 -1.21
C THR A 147 10.82 26.05 -0.11
N TYR A 148 10.75 27.35 -0.35
CA TYR A 148 11.16 28.43 0.58
C TYR A 148 12.62 28.31 1.08
N GLN A 149 13.42 27.46 0.45
CA GLN A 149 14.84 27.34 0.73
C GLN A 149 15.61 28.46 -0.01
N THR A 150 16.75 28.85 0.56
CA THR A 150 17.58 29.96 0.06
C THR A 150 17.92 29.82 -1.43
N ARG A 151 18.22 30.96 -2.06
CA ARG A 151 18.59 31.06 -3.48
C ARG A 151 19.60 29.96 -3.85
N PRO A 152 19.42 29.23 -4.98
CA PRO A 152 20.38 28.24 -5.42
C PRO A 152 21.77 28.86 -5.53
N TYR A 153 22.74 28.27 -4.86
CA TYR A 153 24.14 28.63 -5.05
C TYR A 153 24.79 27.56 -5.91
N MET A 154 25.40 27.96 -7.03
CA MET A 154 26.05 27.02 -7.94
C MET A 154 27.24 26.27 -7.30
N GLN A 155 27.76 26.81 -6.21
CA GLN A 155 28.88 26.23 -5.45
C GLN A 155 28.44 25.08 -4.52
N TYR A 156 27.13 24.83 -4.37
CA TYR A 156 26.58 23.78 -3.51
C TYR A 156 26.03 22.65 -4.36
N GLU A 157 25.92 21.48 -3.77
CA GLU A 157 25.30 20.32 -4.39
C GLU A 157 23.96 20.06 -3.69
N TYR A 158 22.98 19.55 -4.43
CA TYR A 158 21.64 19.34 -3.90
C TYR A 158 21.14 17.94 -4.23
N VAL A 159 20.51 17.29 -3.26
CA VAL A 159 19.73 16.06 -3.49
C VAL A 159 18.26 16.42 -3.34
N VAL A 160 17.48 16.15 -4.38
CA VAL A 160 16.04 16.40 -4.40
C VAL A 160 15.30 15.07 -4.44
N PHE A 161 14.49 14.80 -3.44
CA PHE A 161 13.53 13.70 -3.42
C PHE A 161 12.18 14.22 -3.89
N LEU A 162 11.57 13.51 -4.84
CA LEU A 162 10.28 13.86 -5.45
C LEU A 162 9.40 12.62 -5.50
N ASN A 163 8.13 12.77 -5.14
CA ASN A 163 7.05 11.88 -5.58
C ASN A 163 5.87 12.75 -6.05
N ARG A 164 4.74 12.12 -6.39
CA ARG A 164 3.56 12.83 -6.89
C ARG A 164 3.07 13.96 -5.96
N ASN A 165 3.25 13.78 -4.66
CA ASN A 165 2.61 14.60 -3.63
C ASN A 165 3.59 15.60 -2.98
N GLU A 166 4.85 15.19 -2.83
CA GLU A 166 5.83 15.88 -2.00
C GLU A 166 7.15 16.09 -2.72
N THR A 167 7.85 17.14 -2.28
CA THR A 167 9.21 17.51 -2.68
C THR A 167 10.03 17.77 -1.43
N LEU A 168 11.24 17.24 -1.40
CA LEU A 168 12.24 17.55 -0.39
C LEU A 168 13.55 17.88 -1.07
N VAL A 169 14.15 19.00 -0.68
CA VAL A 169 15.46 19.42 -1.16
C VAL A 169 16.43 19.43 0.01
N LEU A 170 17.59 18.83 -0.21
CA LEU A 170 18.66 18.67 0.74
C LEU A 170 19.93 19.31 0.19
N ASP A 171 20.49 20.29 0.91
CA ASP A 171 21.81 20.87 0.61
C ASP A 171 22.90 19.91 1.12
N LEU A 172 23.72 19.41 0.21
CA LEU A 172 24.79 18.46 0.53
C LEU A 172 25.83 19.04 1.49
N ASN A 173 26.02 20.36 1.55
CA ASN A 173 26.94 20.97 2.52
C ASN A 173 26.45 20.89 3.97
N ILE A 174 25.15 20.65 4.18
CA ILE A 174 24.57 20.44 5.52
C ILE A 174 24.59 18.94 5.90
N ILE A 175 24.81 18.03 4.92
CA ILE A 175 24.56 16.58 5.07
C ILE A 175 25.77 15.75 4.59
N ILE A 176 26.99 16.26 4.77
CA ILE A 176 28.21 15.49 4.40
C ILE A 176 28.41 14.24 5.29
N SER A 177 27.62 14.01 6.35
CA SER A 177 27.94 12.93 7.33
C SER A 177 26.82 11.99 7.78
N ASP A 178 25.55 12.16 7.39
CA ASP A 178 24.47 11.32 7.94
C ASP A 178 23.76 10.46 6.88
N SER A 179 24.28 9.25 6.66
CA SER A 179 23.62 8.23 5.83
C SER A 179 22.22 7.86 6.34
N GLU A 180 21.92 8.04 7.64
CA GLU A 180 20.60 7.78 8.19
C GLU A 180 19.58 8.76 7.63
N VAL A 181 19.94 10.04 7.46
CA VAL A 181 19.05 11.05 6.86
C VAL A 181 18.65 10.64 5.45
N TYR A 182 19.60 10.27 4.60
CA TYR A 182 19.31 9.82 3.23
C TYR A 182 18.39 8.58 3.21
N LYS A 183 18.67 7.59 4.05
CA LYS A 183 17.84 6.38 4.18
C LYS A 183 16.44 6.68 4.68
N LYS A 184 16.29 7.59 5.65
CA LYS A 184 14.99 8.03 6.16
C LYS A 184 14.20 8.82 5.12
N CYS A 185 14.85 9.72 4.38
CA CYS A 185 14.23 10.44 3.27
C CYS A 185 13.74 9.47 2.20
N LEU A 186 14.59 8.53 1.76
CA LEU A 186 14.18 7.56 0.76
C LEU A 186 12.99 6.71 1.23
N LYS A 187 13.10 6.14 2.42
CA LYS A 187 12.03 5.33 3.01
C LYS A 187 10.73 6.12 3.14
N TYR A 188 10.80 7.39 3.57
CA TYR A 188 9.64 8.27 3.66
C TYR A 188 8.96 8.43 2.29
N PHE A 189 9.73 8.79 1.26
CA PHE A 189 9.20 9.01 -0.08
C PHE A 189 8.64 7.73 -0.72
N MET A 190 9.23 6.56 -0.41
CA MET A 190 8.72 5.27 -0.84
C MET A 190 7.40 4.90 -0.14
N LEU A 191 7.22 5.30 1.13
CA LEU A 191 5.97 5.07 1.86
C LEU A 191 4.85 6.04 1.46
N THR A 192 5.18 7.22 0.91
CA THR A 192 4.22 8.28 0.54
C THR A 192 4.00 8.46 -0.96
N ALA A 193 4.63 7.63 -1.80
CA ALA A 193 4.42 7.58 -3.25
C ALA A 193 3.12 6.83 -3.59
#